data_AF-A0A3P9MVE0-F1
#
_entry.id   AF-A0A3P9MVE0-F1
#
_cell.length_a   1.000
_cell.length_b   1.000
_cell.length_c   1.000
_cell.angle_alpha   90.00
_cell.angle_beta   90.00
_cell.angle_gamma   90.00
#
_symmetry.space_group_name_H-M   'P 1'
#
loop_
_entity.id
_entity.type
_entity.pdbx_description
1 polymer ?
#
loop_
_entity_poly.entity_id
_entity_poly.type
_entity_poly.pdbx_seq_one_letter_code
_entity_poly.pdbx_strand_id
1 'polypeptide(L)'
;MAAQTDRGVPLSTLSPKFLHTNSTSHTWPFSAIAELIDNAYDPDVSAKQFWIDKTVVKGEVCLSFMDNGNGLDHETMHKMLSFGYSDKIAVNGLEPIGIYGNGFKSGSMRLGKDAIVFSKSKSISCIGMLSQTYLEKIGAKQIIIPIISFENKKSNRNIL
;
A
#
# COMPACT_ATOMS: atom_id res chain seq x y z
N MET A 1 -15.71 -12.99 -11.13
CA MET A 1 -15.44 -14.40 -11.49
C MET A 1 -14.00 -14.70 -11.08
N ALA A 2 -13.80 -15.44 -9.99
CA ALA A 2 -12.47 -15.88 -9.59
C ALA A 2 -12.02 -16.97 -10.57
N ALA A 3 -10.92 -16.73 -11.29
CA ALA A 3 -10.32 -17.75 -12.15
C ALA A 3 -9.80 -18.87 -11.24
N GLN A 4 -10.41 -20.05 -11.36
CA GLN A 4 -9.82 -21.30 -10.89
C GLN A 4 -8.40 -21.41 -11.45
N THR A 5 -7.42 -21.44 -10.55
CA THR A 5 -6.07 -21.91 -10.88
C THR A 5 -6.16 -23.42 -11.04
N ASP A 6 -6.23 -23.93 -12.27
CA ASP A 6 -5.77 -25.29 -12.60
C ASP A 6 -5.86 -25.59 -14.09
N ARG A 7 -4.75 -25.37 -14.81
CA ARG A 7 -4.49 -25.94 -16.17
C ARG A 7 -3.01 -26.25 -16.44
N GLY A 8 -2.19 -26.51 -15.41
CA GLY A 8 -0.77 -26.85 -15.58
C GLY A 8 0.12 -25.75 -16.20
N VAL A 9 -0.40 -24.53 -16.39
CA VAL A 9 0.37 -23.38 -16.88
C VAL A 9 0.94 -22.64 -15.67
N PRO A 10 2.28 -22.47 -15.57
CA PRO A 10 2.88 -21.77 -14.44
C PRO A 10 2.54 -20.29 -14.45
N LEU A 11 2.26 -19.73 -13.27
CA LEU A 11 2.11 -18.29 -13.09
C LEU A 11 3.47 -17.59 -13.14
N SER A 12 3.50 -16.38 -13.71
CA SER A 12 4.66 -15.49 -13.51
C SER A 12 4.74 -15.10 -12.04
N THR A 13 5.90 -15.27 -11.43
CA THR A 13 6.10 -15.00 -10.00
C THR A 13 7.11 -13.89 -9.81
N LEU A 14 7.00 -13.17 -8.69
CA LEU A 14 7.93 -12.12 -8.32
C LEU A 14 8.84 -12.60 -7.19
N SER A 15 10.14 -12.59 -7.46
CA SER A 15 11.16 -12.80 -6.42
C SER A 15 11.16 -11.62 -5.43
N PRO A 16 11.42 -11.84 -4.13
CA PRO A 16 11.60 -10.75 -3.17
C PRO A 16 12.63 -9.69 -3.60
N LYS A 17 13.66 -10.09 -4.35
CA LYS A 17 14.67 -9.15 -4.91
C LYS A 17 14.06 -8.08 -5.82
N PHE A 18 12.91 -8.36 -6.43
CA PHE A 18 12.21 -7.42 -7.27
C PHE A 18 11.75 -6.17 -6.50
N LEU A 19 11.51 -6.25 -5.19
CA LEU A 19 11.20 -5.07 -4.37
C LEU A 19 12.30 -4.02 -4.45
N HIS A 20 13.56 -4.46 -4.34
CA HIS A 20 14.71 -3.58 -4.50
C HIS A 20 14.85 -3.12 -5.96
N THR A 21 14.81 -4.04 -6.94
CA THR A 21 14.92 -3.67 -8.37
C THR A 21 13.86 -2.65 -8.79
N ASN A 22 12.62 -2.80 -8.33
CA ASN A 22 11.55 -1.87 -8.64
C ASN A 22 11.79 -0.47 -8.03
N SER A 23 12.44 -0.41 -6.87
CA SER A 23 12.78 0.86 -6.22
C SER A 23 13.83 1.70 -6.97
N THR A 24 14.65 1.08 -7.83
CA THR A 24 15.72 1.79 -8.57
C THR A 24 15.18 2.66 -9.71
N SER A 25 13.87 2.62 -9.97
CA SER A 25 13.17 3.59 -10.82
C SER A 25 13.27 5.02 -10.30
N HIS A 26 13.41 5.19 -8.97
CA HIS A 26 13.57 6.50 -8.32
C HIS A 26 15.05 6.82 -8.09
N THR A 27 15.62 7.73 -8.88
CA THR A 27 16.96 8.26 -8.64
C THR A 27 16.99 9.25 -7.48
N TRP A 28 15.89 9.98 -7.25
CA TRP A 28 15.77 10.99 -6.21
C TRP A 28 14.74 10.60 -5.13
N PRO A 29 15.06 10.66 -3.82
CA PRO A 29 14.13 10.25 -2.76
C PRO A 29 12.79 10.99 -2.77
N PHE A 30 12.75 12.27 -3.17
CA PHE A 30 11.50 13.01 -3.17
C PHE A 30 10.56 12.58 -4.31
N SER A 31 11.08 11.96 -5.38
CA SER A 31 10.20 11.30 -6.38
C SER A 31 9.46 10.10 -5.77
N ALA A 32 10.09 9.37 -4.85
CA ALA A 32 9.44 8.30 -4.10
C ALA A 32 8.42 8.83 -3.07
N ILE A 33 8.68 9.99 -2.48
CA ILE A 33 7.70 10.67 -1.60
C ILE A 33 6.51 11.17 -2.42
N ALA A 34 6.73 11.71 -3.61
CA ALA A 34 5.67 12.20 -4.49
C ALA A 34 4.66 11.10 -4.81
N GLU A 35 5.11 9.86 -5.10
CA GLU A 35 4.21 8.71 -5.30
C GLU A 35 3.26 8.44 -4.12
N LEU A 36 3.69 8.70 -2.89
CA LEU A 36 2.86 8.53 -1.70
C LEU A 36 1.84 9.68 -1.56
N ILE A 37 2.24 10.89 -1.93
CA ILE A 37 1.35 12.07 -1.96
C ILE A 37 0.28 11.88 -3.05
N ASP A 38 0.68 11.46 -4.24
CA ASP A 38 -0.22 11.24 -5.39
C ASP A 38 -1.31 10.23 -5.04
N ASN A 39 -0.95 9.14 -4.34
CA ASN A 39 -1.93 8.15 -3.89
C ASN A 39 -2.96 8.72 -2.92
N ALA A 40 -2.60 9.65 -2.05
CA ALA A 40 -3.55 10.29 -1.13
C ALA A 40 -4.40 11.36 -1.82
N TYR A 41 -3.81 12.07 -2.79
CA TYR A 41 -4.49 13.08 -3.59
C TYR A 41 -5.56 12.48 -4.52
N ASP A 42 -5.28 11.29 -5.07
CA ASP A 42 -6.12 10.68 -6.11
C ASP A 42 -7.60 10.56 -5.70
N PRO A 43 -8.54 10.67 -6.66
CA PRO A 43 -9.95 10.87 -6.35
C PRO A 43 -10.62 9.74 -5.55
N ASP A 44 -10.09 8.53 -5.62
CA ASP A 44 -10.55 7.37 -4.84
C ASP A 44 -10.23 7.51 -3.34
N VAL A 45 -9.07 8.10 -3.00
CA VAL A 45 -8.69 8.39 -1.61
C VAL A 45 -9.22 9.76 -1.19
N SER A 46 -9.08 10.77 -2.05
CA SER A 46 -9.58 12.15 -1.91
C SER A 46 -9.23 12.82 -0.57
N ALA A 47 -8.00 12.58 -0.08
CA ALA A 47 -7.54 13.18 1.16
C ALA A 47 -7.56 14.70 1.07
N LYS A 48 -7.93 15.36 2.17
CA LYS A 48 -7.88 16.83 2.29
C LYS A 48 -6.60 17.31 2.92
N GLN A 49 -5.96 16.46 3.70
CA GLN A 49 -4.73 16.74 4.40
C GLN A 49 -3.81 15.53 4.28
N PHE A 50 -2.52 15.82 4.19
CA PHE A 50 -1.45 14.84 4.12
C PHE A 50 -0.32 15.31 5.05
N TRP A 51 0.10 14.45 5.95
CA TRP A 51 1.14 14.71 6.93
C TRP A 51 2.34 13.81 6.67
N ILE A 52 3.51 14.43 6.65
CA ILE A 52 4.80 13.75 6.55
C ILE A 52 5.55 14.05 7.84
N ASP A 53 5.94 13.00 8.54
CA ASP A 53 6.66 13.13 9.80
C ASP A 53 7.81 12.12 9.91
N LYS A 54 8.76 12.42 10.79
CA LYS A 54 9.82 11.51 11.21
C LYS A 54 9.58 11.15 12.67
N THR A 55 9.33 9.88 12.91
CA THR A 55 9.07 9.34 14.26
C THR A 55 10.11 8.29 14.62
N VAL A 56 10.03 7.79 15.86
CA VAL A 56 10.84 6.67 16.35
C VAL A 56 9.91 5.63 16.96
N VAL A 57 9.95 4.42 16.43
CA VAL A 57 9.12 3.29 16.90
C VAL A 57 10.05 2.17 17.32
N LYS A 58 9.99 1.77 18.59
CA LYS A 58 10.87 0.73 19.17
C LYS A 58 12.38 1.01 18.96
N GLY A 59 12.77 2.28 18.96
CA GLY A 59 14.16 2.69 18.75
C GLY A 59 14.57 2.84 17.28
N GLU A 60 13.71 2.45 16.34
CA GLU A 60 13.97 2.59 14.90
C GLU A 60 13.40 3.91 14.37
N VAL A 61 14.17 4.61 13.54
CA VAL A 61 13.70 5.83 12.85
C VAL A 61 12.72 5.43 11.75
N CYS A 62 11.55 6.04 11.73
CA CYS A 62 10.51 5.79 10.74
C CYS A 62 10.07 7.08 10.06
N LEU A 63 9.87 7.03 8.75
CA LEU A 63 9.07 8.03 8.04
C LEU A 63 7.60 7.63 8.14
N SER A 64 6.76 8.59 8.52
CA SER A 64 5.32 8.42 8.60
C SER A 64 4.65 9.27 7.52
N PHE A 65 3.76 8.64 6.76
CA PHE A 65 2.91 9.28 5.77
C PHE A 65 1.48 9.00 6.19
N MET A 66 0.72 10.05 6.46
CA MET A 66 -0.65 9.94 6.96
C MET A 66 -1.55 10.84 6.16
N ASP A 67 -2.71 10.33 5.78
CA ASP A 67 -3.76 11.07 5.12
C ASP A 67 -5.09 10.87 5.85
N ASN A 68 -6.08 11.73 5.55
CA ASN A 68 -7.44 11.63 6.07
C ASN A 68 -8.47 11.25 5.00
N GLY A 69 -8.05 10.52 3.98
CA GLY A 69 -8.89 10.06 2.88
C GLY A 69 -9.79 8.89 3.26
N ASN A 70 -10.34 8.25 2.23
CA ASN A 70 -11.38 7.23 2.36
C ASN A 70 -10.89 5.90 2.97
N GLY A 71 -9.58 5.66 2.99
CA GLY A 71 -8.97 4.43 3.47
C GLY A 71 -9.23 3.22 2.57
N LEU A 72 -8.74 2.07 3.01
CA LEU A 72 -8.74 0.80 2.28
C LEU A 72 -9.51 -0.26 3.05
N ASP A 73 -10.09 -1.20 2.32
CA ASP A 73 -10.56 -2.48 2.83
C ASP A 73 -9.51 -3.59 2.61
N HIS A 74 -9.88 -4.85 2.83
CA HIS A 74 -8.95 -5.98 2.65
C HIS A 74 -8.53 -6.17 1.19
N GLU A 75 -9.48 -6.11 0.25
CA GLU A 75 -9.22 -6.37 -1.16
C GLU A 75 -8.37 -5.26 -1.78
N THR A 76 -8.73 -4.01 -1.51
CA THR A 76 -8.00 -2.83 -2.00
C THR A 76 -6.61 -2.71 -1.37
N MET A 77 -6.43 -3.08 -0.10
CA MET A 77 -5.09 -3.24 0.51
C MET A 77 -4.26 -4.31 -0.22
N HIS A 78 -4.85 -5.47 -0.50
CA HIS A 78 -4.15 -6.53 -1.22
C HIS A 78 -3.75 -6.09 -2.63
N LYS A 79 -4.64 -5.41 -3.37
CA LYS A 79 -4.33 -4.83 -4.69
C LYS A 79 -3.26 -3.75 -4.60
N MET A 80 -3.35 -2.84 -3.63
CA MET A 80 -2.35 -1.78 -3.39
C MET A 80 -0.95 -2.36 -3.20
N LEU A 81 -0.82 -3.44 -2.43
CA LEU A 81 0.46 -4.11 -2.15
C LEU A 81 0.89 -5.08 -3.28
N SER A 82 -0.02 -5.45 -4.18
CA SER A 82 0.24 -6.26 -5.37
C SER A 82 0.64 -5.40 -6.56
N PHE A 83 1.30 -5.98 -7.57
CA PHE A 83 1.84 -5.23 -8.72
C PHE A 83 0.87 -5.16 -9.89
N GLY A 84 0.75 -3.99 -10.50
CA GLY A 84 -0.01 -3.79 -11.75
C GLY A 84 -1.53 -3.63 -11.58
N TYR A 85 -2.05 -3.69 -10.35
CA TYR A 85 -3.45 -3.37 -10.09
C TYR A 85 -3.63 -1.85 -9.96
N SER A 86 -4.38 -1.27 -10.89
CA SER A 86 -4.93 0.09 -10.77
C SER A 86 -6.32 0.11 -11.39
N ASP A 87 -7.34 0.26 -10.54
CA ASP A 87 -8.74 0.41 -10.96
C ASP A 87 -9.18 1.89 -10.88
N LYS A 88 -8.21 2.83 -10.86
CA LYS A 88 -8.46 4.26 -10.68
C LYS A 88 -9.14 4.83 -11.94
N ILE A 89 -10.24 5.53 -11.72
CA ILE A 89 -11.05 6.19 -12.75
C ILE A 89 -11.26 7.66 -12.39
N ALA A 90 -11.58 8.48 -13.40
CA ALA A 90 -11.94 9.87 -13.18
C ALA A 90 -13.20 9.97 -12.31
N VAL A 91 -13.17 10.83 -11.28
CA VAL A 91 -14.33 11.12 -10.42
C VAL A 91 -14.59 12.62 -10.46
N ASN A 92 -15.81 13.02 -10.80
CA ASN A 92 -16.19 14.43 -10.93
C ASN A 92 -15.28 15.24 -11.88
N GLY A 93 -14.77 14.60 -12.94
CA GLY A 93 -13.87 15.23 -13.91
C GLY A 93 -12.42 15.41 -13.43
N LEU A 94 -12.07 14.92 -12.23
CA LEU A 94 -10.69 14.86 -11.76
C LEU A 94 -10.07 13.53 -12.18
N GLU A 95 -9.02 13.59 -12.97
CA GLU A 95 -8.24 12.42 -13.40
C GLU A 95 -7.27 11.98 -12.29
N PRO A 96 -7.14 10.67 -12.04
CA PRO A 96 -6.12 10.14 -11.14
C PRO A 96 -4.72 10.26 -11.76
N ILE A 97 -3.73 10.52 -10.90
CA ILE A 97 -2.30 10.48 -11.22
C ILE A 97 -1.84 9.01 -11.30
N GLY A 98 -2.28 8.17 -10.36
CA GLY A 98 -1.88 6.77 -10.26
C GLY A 98 -2.49 5.87 -11.33
N ILE A 99 -1.71 5.54 -12.36
CA ILE A 99 -2.19 4.65 -13.46
C ILE A 99 -1.48 3.29 -13.51
N TYR A 100 -0.26 3.19 -12.98
CA TYR A 100 0.58 2.00 -13.17
C TYR A 100 0.36 0.88 -12.15
N GLY A 101 -0.29 1.18 -11.02
CA GLY A 101 -0.38 0.22 -9.92
C GLY A 101 1.00 -0.16 -9.38
N ASN A 102 1.95 0.78 -9.34
CA ASN A 102 3.33 0.55 -8.88
C ASN A 102 3.86 1.56 -7.84
N GLY A 103 3.35 2.80 -7.86
CA GLY A 103 3.91 3.94 -7.12
C GLY A 103 4.21 3.69 -5.64
N PHE A 104 3.25 3.10 -4.91
CA PHE A 104 3.48 2.75 -3.52
C PHE A 104 4.67 1.80 -3.34
N LYS A 105 4.77 0.74 -4.16
CA LYS A 105 5.81 -0.29 -4.04
C LYS A 105 7.18 0.26 -4.38
N SER A 106 7.31 0.99 -5.48
CA SER A 106 8.58 1.59 -5.88
C SER A 106 9.00 2.68 -4.89
N GLY A 107 8.06 3.54 -4.49
CA GLY A 107 8.30 4.64 -3.57
C GLY A 107 8.68 4.17 -2.16
N SER A 108 7.88 3.28 -1.56
CA SER A 108 8.15 2.77 -0.21
C SER A 108 9.48 2.03 -0.14
N MET A 109 9.78 1.17 -1.13
CA MET A 109 11.02 0.40 -1.17
C MET A 109 12.25 1.24 -1.51
N ARG A 110 12.06 2.45 -2.05
CA ARG A 110 13.14 3.43 -2.25
C ARG A 110 13.51 4.14 -0.95
N LEU A 111 12.53 4.38 -0.09
CA LEU A 111 12.66 5.13 1.16
C LEU A 111 13.08 4.25 2.35
N GLY A 112 12.69 2.98 2.34
CA GLY A 112 13.06 2.02 3.39
C GLY A 112 12.97 0.57 2.92
N LYS A 113 13.58 -0.35 3.67
CA LYS A 113 13.49 -1.79 3.39
C LYS A 113 12.11 -2.37 3.67
N ASP A 114 11.38 -1.74 4.58
CA ASP A 114 10.15 -2.27 5.15
C ASP A 114 9.09 -1.16 5.23
N ALA A 115 7.86 -1.51 4.89
CA ALA A 115 6.70 -0.64 4.98
C ALA A 115 5.53 -1.37 5.65
N ILE A 116 4.84 -0.67 6.55
CA ILE A 116 3.59 -1.12 7.16
C ILE A 116 2.53 -0.07 6.84
N VAL A 117 1.41 -0.50 6.30
CA VAL A 117 0.28 0.36 5.96
C VAL A 117 -0.84 0.09 6.95
N PHE A 118 -1.23 1.12 7.68
CA PHE A 118 -2.45 1.12 8.48
C PHE A 118 -3.49 1.89 7.70
N SER A 119 -4.65 1.28 7.45
CA SER A 119 -5.73 1.97 6.78
C SER A 119 -7.06 1.69 7.47
N LYS A 120 -7.93 2.69 7.45
CA LYS A 120 -9.25 2.62 8.05
C LYS A 120 -10.27 3.19 7.08
N SER A 121 -11.12 2.32 6.57
CA SER A 121 -12.33 2.68 5.84
C SER A 121 -13.52 2.82 6.80
N LYS A 122 -14.71 3.08 6.24
CA LYS A 122 -15.96 3.25 7.03
C LYS A 122 -16.23 2.08 7.99
N SER A 123 -16.01 0.85 7.53
CA SER A 123 -16.38 -0.37 8.27
C SER A 123 -15.21 -1.28 8.60
N ILE A 124 -14.03 -1.08 7.99
CA ILE A 124 -12.90 -2.00 8.14
C ILE A 124 -11.65 -1.21 8.53
N SER A 125 -10.85 -1.77 9.43
CA SER A 125 -9.45 -1.37 9.63
C SER A 125 -8.56 -2.50 9.12
N CYS A 126 -7.59 -2.19 8.27
CA CYS A 126 -6.65 -3.16 7.74
C CYS A 126 -5.20 -2.74 7.98
N ILE A 127 -4.36 -3.75 8.19
CA ILE A 127 -2.92 -3.60 8.36
C ILE A 127 -2.26 -4.50 7.33
N GLY A 128 -1.47 -3.92 6.45
CA GLY A 128 -0.69 -4.63 5.44
C GLY A 128 0.80 -4.39 5.63
N MET A 129 1.63 -5.38 5.30
CA MET A 129 3.09 -5.25 5.39
C MET A 129 3.77 -5.67 4.10
N LEU A 130 4.69 -4.83 3.63
CA LEU A 130 5.61 -5.11 2.52
C LEU A 130 7.05 -4.93 3.03
N SER A 131 7.74 -6.05 3.28
CA SER A 131 8.99 -6.03 4.02
C SER A 131 10.04 -6.94 3.37
N GLN A 132 11.14 -6.34 2.91
CA GLN A 132 12.30 -7.09 2.43
C GLN A 132 12.93 -7.88 3.58
N THR A 133 13.03 -7.27 4.77
CA THR A 133 13.60 -7.91 5.96
C THR A 133 12.83 -9.15 6.37
N TYR A 134 11.50 -9.10 6.35
CA TYR A 134 10.64 -10.26 6.64
C TYR A 134 10.86 -11.39 5.63
N LEU A 135 10.81 -11.07 4.33
CA LEU A 135 10.94 -12.06 3.26
C LEU A 135 12.31 -12.75 3.29
N GLU A 136 13.38 -11.99 3.56
CA GLU A 136 14.72 -12.53 3.74
C GLU A 136 14.78 -13.47 4.96
N LYS A 137 14.26 -13.06 6.11
CA LYS A 137 14.29 -13.85 7.35
C LYS A 137 13.57 -15.19 7.24
N ILE A 138 12.48 -15.26 6.48
CA ILE A 138 11.73 -16.51 6.28
C ILE A 138 12.23 -17.33 5.08
N GLY A 139 13.26 -16.86 4.36
CA GLY A 139 13.75 -17.52 3.16
C GLY A 139 12.71 -17.62 2.04
N ALA A 140 11.86 -16.59 1.90
CA ALA A 140 10.78 -16.60 0.92
C ALA A 140 11.33 -16.65 -0.52
N LYS A 141 10.72 -17.50 -1.35
CA LYS A 141 11.03 -17.55 -2.79
C LYS A 141 10.19 -16.58 -3.62
N GLN A 142 9.07 -16.13 -3.07
CA GLN A 142 8.12 -15.20 -3.69
C GLN A 142 7.75 -14.12 -2.69
N ILE A 143 7.24 -12.99 -3.18
CA ILE A 143 6.71 -11.93 -2.33
C ILE A 143 5.45 -12.44 -1.60
N ILE A 144 5.50 -12.43 -0.27
CA ILE A 144 4.39 -12.75 0.63
C ILE A 144 3.99 -11.46 1.34
N ILE A 145 2.69 -11.16 1.37
CA ILE A 145 2.15 -9.90 1.87
C ILE A 145 1.20 -10.20 3.03
N PRO A 146 1.65 -10.13 4.30
CA PRO A 146 0.76 -10.29 5.43
C PRO A 146 -0.26 -9.15 5.49
N ILE A 147 -1.55 -9.51 5.55
CA ILE A 147 -2.66 -8.57 5.70
C ILE A 147 -3.59 -9.08 6.80
N ILE A 148 -3.93 -8.19 7.74
CA ILE A 148 -4.91 -8.45 8.79
C ILE A 148 -6.00 -7.40 8.67
N SER A 149 -7.26 -7.81 8.85
CA SER A 149 -8.41 -6.92 8.76
C SER A 149 -9.35 -7.15 9.94
N PHE A 150 -9.91 -6.06 10.45
CA PHE A 150 -10.84 -6.05 11.57
C PHE A 150 -12.06 -5.23 11.20
N GLU A 151 -13.25 -5.70 11.58
CA GLU A 151 -14.46 -4.88 11.48
C GLU A 151 -14.44 -3.79 12.55
N ASN A 152 -14.73 -2.56 12.12
CA ASN A 152 -14.94 -1.45 13.01
C ASN A 152 -16.30 -1.64 13.68
N LYS A 153 -16.31 -1.99 14.98
CA LYS A 153 -17.55 -1.96 15.76
C LYS A 153 -18.16 -0.56 15.65
N LYS A 154 -19.42 -0.47 15.22
CA LYS A 154 -20.18 0.77 15.38
C LYS A 154 -20.13 1.12 16.86
N SER A 155 -19.48 2.23 17.21
CA SER A 155 -19.79 2.88 18.47
C SER A 155 -21.26 3.25 18.37
N ASN A 156 -22.13 2.51 19.05
CA ASN A 156 -23.46 2.99 19.38
C ASN A 156 -23.24 4.23 20.26
N ARG A 157 -23.01 5.39 19.64
CA ARG A 157 -23.27 6.68 20.28
C ARG A 157 -24.79 6.83 20.35
N ASN A 158 -25.40 6.01 21.20
CA ASN A 158 -26.57 6.45 21.94
C ASN A 158 -26.00 7.28 23.09
N ILE A 159 -25.81 8.57 22.83
CA ILE A 159 -25.68 9.55 23.90
C ILE A 159 -26.99 10.33 23.84
N LEU A 160 -27.70 10.23 24.97
CA LEU A 160 -28.97 10.89 25.31
C LEU A 160 -28.99 12.38 24.94
#